data_AF-A0AAW8FKH5-F1
#
_entry.id   AF-A0AAW8FKH5-F1
#
_cell.length_a   1.000
_cell.length_b   1.000
_cell.length_c   1.000
_cell.angle_alpha   90.00
_cell.angle_beta   90.00
_cell.angle_gamma   90.00
#
_symmetry.space_group_name_H-M   'P 1'
#
loop_
_entity.id
_entity.type
_entity.pdbx_description
1 polymer ?
#
loop_
_entity_poly.entity_id
_entity_poly.type
_entity_poly.pdbx_seq_one_letter_code
_entity_poly.pdbx_strand_id
1 'polypeptide(L)'
;MRASRLVGNALEVLEVPEEPEIPEERPRARRRGRTTLLIVAAAVLGVVAGTCTGYLIQADREPTKLASLSQPALAQAKGPSPEPLPASQDRRVKTDGDLRKLLLKKPAGAKTGDWVSDDRWLTLAEVAETADKPGGAFGDLVSKEFRRAADTGWRVGSAYGVEIRLVQYRQEEAPEASDAADGENYYEDSKAGTDSWSVPGSGNAMAYVHTRPDTEPGYLPQYNAAAVAWRGDILMKIFVWDTKPISKAKIMDLAERQVKKL
;
A
#
# COMPACT_ATOMS: atom_id res chain seq x y z
N MET A 1 -83.38 0.67 -5.91
CA MET A 1 -84.54 -0.10 -5.39
C MET A 1 -84.32 -0.38 -3.89
N ARG A 2 -85.33 -0.87 -3.16
CA ARG A 2 -85.26 -1.23 -1.71
C ARG A 2 -84.31 -2.41 -1.43
N ALA A 3 -83.96 -2.82 -0.19
CA ALA A 3 -83.67 -2.16 1.11
C ALA A 3 -83.63 -3.23 2.25
N SER A 4 -82.73 -3.12 3.25
CA SER A 4 -82.81 -3.68 4.64
C SER A 4 -81.57 -3.24 5.45
N ARG A 5 -81.62 -2.74 6.71
CA ARG A 5 -82.11 -3.27 8.03
C ARG A 5 -81.14 -4.29 8.65
N LEU A 6 -80.71 -4.29 9.93
CA LEU A 6 -80.84 -3.46 11.18
C LEU A 6 -79.48 -3.59 11.97
N VAL A 7 -79.11 -3.07 13.17
CA VAL A 7 -79.47 -2.04 14.22
C VAL A 7 -78.21 -1.92 15.14
N GLY A 8 -77.96 -0.90 15.99
CA GLY A 8 -78.60 0.39 16.29
C GLY A 8 -78.27 0.91 17.71
N ASN A 9 -78.40 2.23 17.93
CA ASN A 9 -78.51 2.99 19.22
C ASN A 9 -77.35 2.95 20.25
N ALA A 10 -77.08 4.00 21.06
CA ALA A 10 -77.78 5.29 21.26
C ALA A 10 -76.89 6.47 21.73
N LEU A 11 -77.24 7.69 21.25
CA LEU A 11 -77.28 9.04 21.86
C LEU A 11 -76.02 9.67 22.55
N GLU A 12 -75.56 10.90 22.27
CA GLU A 12 -76.15 12.30 22.38
C GLU A 12 -76.06 12.84 23.85
N VAL A 13 -75.82 14.13 24.20
CA VAL A 13 -76.08 15.47 23.60
C VAL A 13 -74.98 16.52 23.98
N LEU A 14 -74.94 17.71 23.35
CA LEU A 14 -74.11 18.89 23.71
C LEU A 14 -74.84 19.91 24.64
N GLU A 15 -74.11 20.77 25.36
CA GLU A 15 -74.16 22.27 25.27
C GLU A 15 -73.22 22.97 26.29
N VAL A 16 -73.07 24.31 26.21
CA VAL A 16 -71.97 25.14 26.81
C VAL A 16 -72.49 26.57 27.11
N PRO A 17 -72.28 27.16 28.32
CA PRO A 17 -71.37 28.33 28.45
C PRO A 17 -70.74 28.60 29.87
N GLU A 18 -70.02 29.74 29.94
CA GLU A 18 -69.73 30.63 31.10
C GLU A 18 -68.51 30.41 32.03
N GLU A 19 -67.99 31.54 32.56
CA GLU A 19 -66.67 31.83 33.20
C GLU A 19 -66.90 32.88 34.34
N PRO A 20 -65.95 33.29 35.24
CA PRO A 20 -64.51 32.97 35.38
C PRO A 20 -64.00 32.74 36.85
N GLU A 21 -62.68 32.92 37.10
CA GLU A 21 -62.00 33.20 38.40
C GLU A 21 -61.89 32.04 39.44
N ILE A 22 -60.86 31.84 40.32
CA ILE A 22 -59.66 32.57 40.84
C ILE A 22 -58.43 31.59 40.94
N PRO A 23 -57.13 32.01 40.92
CA PRO A 23 -55.96 31.12 40.80
C PRO A 23 -55.11 30.83 42.08
N GLU A 24 -54.06 30.00 41.90
CA GLU A 24 -52.93 29.66 42.82
C GLU A 24 -53.26 28.71 44.01
N GLU A 25 -52.33 27.98 44.65
CA GLU A 25 -50.84 28.02 44.61
C GLU A 25 -50.17 26.74 44.05
N ARG A 26 -48.95 26.89 43.52
CA ARG A 26 -47.94 25.81 43.47
C ARG A 26 -46.91 26.02 44.60
N PRO A 27 -46.46 24.97 45.31
CA PRO A 27 -45.52 25.14 46.43
C PRO A 27 -44.19 25.74 45.96
N ARG A 28 -43.77 26.84 46.61
CA ARG A 28 -42.58 27.64 46.25
C ARG A 28 -41.29 26.80 46.23
N ALA A 29 -40.72 26.61 45.04
CA ALA A 29 -39.43 25.94 44.87
C ALA A 29 -38.31 26.69 45.61
N ARG A 30 -37.62 26.00 46.53
CA ARG A 30 -36.47 26.56 47.28
C ARG A 30 -35.33 26.92 46.31
N ARG A 31 -34.80 28.15 46.43
CA ARG A 31 -33.71 28.71 45.59
C ARG A 31 -32.36 27.99 45.77
N ARG A 32 -32.23 26.76 45.27
CA ARG A 32 -30.94 26.07 45.07
C ARG A 32 -30.31 26.55 43.75
N GLY A 33 -29.21 27.30 43.82
CA GLY A 33 -28.51 27.76 42.62
C GLY A 33 -27.22 28.52 42.91
N ARG A 34 -27.27 29.57 43.74
CA ARG A 34 -26.07 30.38 44.08
C ARG A 34 -24.96 29.54 44.73
N THR A 35 -25.29 28.65 45.67
CA THR A 35 -24.31 27.75 46.30
C THR A 35 -23.68 26.79 45.31
N THR A 36 -24.48 26.22 44.39
CA THR A 36 -24.01 25.30 43.35
C THR A 36 -23.03 26.00 42.40
N LEU A 37 -23.32 27.23 41.99
CA LEU A 37 -22.47 28.02 41.10
C LEU A 37 -21.13 28.36 41.77
N LEU A 38 -21.13 28.70 43.06
CA LEU A 38 -19.90 28.90 43.85
C LEU A 38 -19.07 27.61 43.99
N ILE A 39 -19.70 26.46 44.21
CA ILE A 39 -19.02 25.14 44.27
C ILE A 39 -18.39 24.79 42.92
N VAL A 40 -19.10 25.01 41.80
CA VAL A 40 -18.56 24.78 40.45
C VAL A 40 -17.40 25.72 40.14
N ALA A 41 -17.51 27.01 40.47
CA ALA A 41 -16.42 27.97 40.30
C ALA A 41 -15.17 27.58 41.12
N ALA A 42 -15.36 27.18 42.38
CA ALA A 42 -14.26 26.70 43.23
C ALA A 42 -13.62 25.41 42.68
N ALA A 43 -14.41 24.47 42.14
CA ALA A 43 -13.89 23.25 41.51
C ALA A 43 -13.06 23.55 40.25
N VAL A 44 -13.55 24.44 39.37
CA VAL A 44 -12.81 24.87 38.16
C VAL A 44 -11.50 25.57 38.53
N LEU A 45 -11.54 26.50 39.50
CA LEU A 45 -10.32 27.18 39.98
C LEU A 45 -9.34 26.20 40.63
N GLY A 46 -9.82 25.22 41.38
CA GLY A 46 -8.99 24.15 41.96
C GLY A 46 -8.31 23.29 40.90
N VAL A 47 -9.00 22.94 39.81
CA VAL A 47 -8.41 22.19 38.68
C VAL A 47 -7.37 23.04 37.94
N VAL A 48 -7.63 24.32 37.68
CA VAL A 48 -6.67 25.21 36.99
C VAL A 48 -5.43 25.46 37.86
N ALA A 49 -5.60 25.73 39.16
CA ALA A 49 -4.48 25.89 40.08
C ALA A 49 -3.66 24.59 40.20
N GLY A 50 -4.34 23.44 40.29
CA GLY A 50 -3.70 22.12 40.36
C GLY A 50 -2.92 21.75 39.11
N THR A 51 -3.47 22.01 37.91
CA THR A 51 -2.79 21.72 36.63
C THR A 51 -1.60 22.65 36.39
N CYS A 52 -1.72 23.96 36.64
CA CYS A 52 -0.58 24.88 36.55
C CYS A 52 0.53 24.53 37.54
N THR A 53 0.20 24.19 38.79
CA THR A 53 1.19 23.78 39.80
C THR A 53 1.84 22.45 39.43
N GLY A 54 1.05 21.46 38.99
CA GLY A 54 1.54 20.15 38.54
C GLY A 54 2.37 20.21 37.25
N TYR A 55 2.14 21.21 36.39
CA TYR A 55 2.99 21.50 35.23
C TYR A 55 4.34 22.07 35.67
N LEU A 56 4.34 23.10 36.53
CA LEU A 56 5.58 23.70 37.04
C LEU A 56 6.47 22.67 37.76
N ILE A 57 5.88 21.81 38.61
CA ILE A 57 6.60 20.71 39.28
C ILE A 57 7.19 19.69 38.30
N GLN A 58 6.64 19.54 37.09
CA GLN A 58 7.19 18.65 36.06
C GLN A 58 8.22 19.35 35.17
N ALA A 59 8.08 20.65 34.93
CA ALA A 59 9.03 21.46 34.19
C ALA A 59 10.32 21.75 34.98
N ASP A 60 10.21 21.85 36.31
CA ASP A 60 11.34 22.09 37.24
C ASP A 60 12.02 20.80 37.73
N ARG A 61 11.62 19.63 37.21
CA ARG A 61 12.40 18.39 37.40
C ARG A 61 13.66 18.46 36.55
N GLU A 62 14.81 18.27 37.18
CA GLU A 62 16.08 18.07 36.45
C GLU A 62 15.90 17.01 35.36
N PRO A 63 16.29 17.30 34.10
CA PRO A 63 16.25 16.31 33.03
C PRO A 63 17.05 15.08 33.43
N THR A 64 16.36 13.92 33.53
CA THR A 64 17.02 12.65 33.84
C THR A 64 18.06 12.38 32.76
N LYS A 65 19.35 12.47 33.13
CA LYS A 65 20.45 12.36 32.18
C LYS A 65 20.36 11.02 31.47
N LEU A 66 20.16 11.07 30.15
CA LEU A 66 20.18 9.90 29.30
C LEU A 66 21.49 9.13 29.49
N ALA A 67 21.42 7.80 29.40
CA ALA A 67 22.63 6.99 29.32
C ALA A 67 23.49 7.50 28.16
N SER A 68 24.81 7.60 28.38
CA SER A 68 25.70 8.22 27.40
C SER A 68 25.66 7.43 26.08
N LEU A 69 25.35 8.12 24.98
CA LEU A 69 25.42 7.55 23.63
C LEU A 69 26.87 7.25 23.18
N SER A 70 27.85 7.65 23.99
CA SER A 70 29.23 7.17 23.93
C SER A 70 29.28 5.67 24.23
N GLN A 71 29.05 4.85 23.20
CA GLN A 71 29.46 3.46 23.22
C GLN A 71 30.95 3.39 23.63
N PRO A 72 31.38 2.39 24.42
CA PRO A 72 32.80 2.15 24.64
C PRO A 72 33.48 2.06 23.28
N ALA A 73 34.52 2.88 23.04
CA ALA A 73 35.15 3.00 21.74
C ALA A 73 35.55 1.60 21.24
N LEU A 74 34.82 1.09 20.25
CA LEU A 74 35.03 -0.25 19.72
C LEU A 74 36.49 -0.36 19.30
N ALA A 75 37.15 -1.44 19.70
CA ALA A 75 38.59 -1.62 19.51
C ALA A 75 38.92 -1.78 18.02
N GLN A 76 38.99 -0.66 17.32
CA GLN A 76 39.21 -0.59 15.88
C GLN A 76 40.55 -1.25 15.56
N ALA A 77 40.50 -2.27 14.70
CA ALA A 77 41.66 -3.09 14.40
C ALA A 77 42.79 -2.21 13.86
N LYS A 78 43.96 -2.22 14.53
CA LYS A 78 45.14 -1.41 14.18
C LYS A 78 45.90 -1.93 12.94
N GLY A 79 45.30 -2.85 12.18
CA GLY A 79 45.80 -3.28 10.88
C GLY A 79 45.28 -2.38 9.75
N PRO A 80 45.62 -2.67 8.49
CA PRO A 80 44.84 -2.15 7.37
C PRO A 80 43.38 -2.60 7.51
N SER A 81 42.45 -1.79 7.00
CA SER A 81 41.06 -2.23 6.79
C SER A 81 41.05 -3.53 5.98
N PRO A 82 40.06 -4.43 6.19
CA PRO A 82 39.82 -5.54 5.28
C PRO A 82 39.75 -5.01 3.84
N GLU A 83 40.36 -5.73 2.90
CA GLU A 83 40.25 -5.36 1.48
C GLU A 83 38.77 -5.25 1.09
N PRO A 84 38.36 -4.22 0.33
CA PRO A 84 37.00 -4.13 -0.20
C PRO A 84 36.64 -5.42 -0.92
N LEU A 85 35.41 -5.92 -0.71
CA LEU A 85 34.96 -7.16 -1.32
C LEU A 85 35.23 -7.11 -2.84
N PRO A 86 35.93 -8.12 -3.42
CA PRO A 86 36.21 -8.12 -4.85
C PRO A 86 34.87 -8.10 -5.61
N ALA A 87 34.81 -7.50 -6.80
CA ALA A 87 33.57 -7.29 -7.55
C ALA A 87 32.80 -8.58 -7.94
N SER A 88 33.38 -9.76 -7.71
CA SER A 88 32.71 -11.07 -7.80
C SER A 88 31.91 -11.45 -6.54
N GLN A 89 32.20 -10.81 -5.40
CA GLN A 89 31.55 -10.96 -4.10
C GLN A 89 30.73 -9.72 -3.73
N ASP A 90 31.21 -8.52 -4.07
CA ASP A 90 30.40 -7.29 -3.98
C ASP A 90 29.31 -7.29 -5.06
N ARG A 91 28.08 -7.59 -4.64
CA ARG A 91 26.91 -7.62 -5.52
C ARG A 91 26.36 -6.22 -5.83
N ARG A 92 26.78 -5.17 -5.13
CA ARG A 92 26.39 -3.78 -5.43
C ARG A 92 27.12 -3.27 -6.68
N VAL A 93 28.40 -3.59 -6.84
CA VAL A 93 29.15 -3.33 -8.10
C VAL A 93 28.46 -3.98 -9.31
N LYS A 94 27.77 -5.11 -9.11
CA LYS A 94 26.99 -5.81 -10.14
C LYS A 94 25.66 -5.11 -10.46
N THR A 95 24.96 -4.50 -9.50
CA THR A 95 23.70 -3.75 -9.72
C THR A 95 23.92 -2.31 -10.18
N ASP A 96 25.04 -1.68 -9.80
CA ASP A 96 25.46 -0.37 -10.32
C ASP A 96 25.90 -0.42 -11.80
N GLY A 97 26.20 -1.61 -12.34
CA GLY A 97 26.60 -1.83 -13.74
C GLY A 97 25.52 -1.58 -14.81
N ASP A 98 25.59 -2.31 -15.92
CA ASP A 98 24.60 -2.25 -17.01
C ASP A 98 23.47 -3.26 -16.72
N LEU A 99 22.30 -2.77 -16.31
CA LEU A 99 21.12 -3.58 -15.95
C LEU A 99 20.74 -4.61 -17.03
N ARG A 100 20.98 -4.31 -18.31
CA ARG A 100 20.61 -5.20 -19.42
C ARG A 100 21.42 -6.50 -19.42
N LYS A 101 22.54 -6.56 -18.68
CA LYS A 101 23.35 -7.77 -18.43
C LYS A 101 22.76 -8.69 -17.35
N LEU A 102 21.91 -8.15 -16.48
CA LEU A 102 21.15 -8.88 -15.45
C LEU A 102 19.88 -9.52 -16.03
N LEU A 103 19.42 -9.09 -17.19
CA LEU A 103 18.22 -9.66 -17.82
C LEU A 103 18.52 -11.00 -18.51
N LEU A 104 17.52 -11.89 -18.50
CA LEU A 104 17.55 -13.11 -19.30
C LEU A 104 17.66 -12.79 -20.80
N LYS A 105 18.29 -13.69 -21.55
CA LYS A 105 18.30 -13.61 -23.01
C LYS A 105 17.01 -14.21 -23.55
N LYS A 106 16.43 -13.56 -24.55
CA LYS A 106 15.37 -14.12 -25.40
C LYS A 106 15.74 -15.54 -25.88
N PRO A 107 14.85 -16.54 -25.76
CA PRO A 107 15.13 -17.90 -26.22
C PRO A 107 15.23 -17.98 -27.75
N ALA A 108 15.94 -19.00 -28.24
CA ALA A 108 16.08 -19.26 -29.67
C ALA A 108 14.71 -19.47 -30.35
N GLY A 109 14.54 -18.96 -31.57
CA GLY A 109 13.29 -19.03 -32.32
C GLY A 109 12.20 -18.02 -31.92
N ALA A 110 12.32 -17.34 -30.77
CA ALA A 110 11.36 -16.31 -30.37
C ALA A 110 11.61 -14.97 -31.10
N LYS A 111 10.51 -14.27 -31.43
CA LYS A 111 10.58 -12.88 -31.91
C LYS A 111 10.80 -11.94 -30.73
N THR A 112 11.50 -10.83 -30.93
CA THR A 112 11.55 -9.78 -29.91
C THR A 112 10.14 -9.20 -29.76
N GLY A 113 9.77 -8.77 -28.57
CA GLY A 113 8.50 -8.07 -28.37
C GLY A 113 8.49 -6.75 -29.12
N ASP A 114 7.36 -6.39 -29.71
CA ASP A 114 7.10 -5.09 -30.32
C ASP A 114 6.87 -3.97 -29.27
N TRP A 115 6.80 -4.35 -27.99
CA TRP A 115 6.73 -3.51 -26.79
C TRP A 115 8.09 -3.26 -26.10
N VAL A 116 9.19 -3.69 -26.72
CA VAL A 116 10.56 -3.66 -26.17
C VAL A 116 11.35 -2.58 -26.89
N SER A 117 12.03 -1.69 -26.16
CA SER A 117 12.85 -0.65 -26.79
C SER A 117 14.10 -1.25 -27.48
N ASP A 118 14.53 -0.67 -28.59
CA ASP A 118 15.65 -1.19 -29.39
C ASP A 118 16.98 -1.23 -28.60
N ASP A 119 17.21 -0.26 -27.71
CA ASP A 119 18.38 -0.19 -26.85
C ASP A 119 18.19 -0.87 -25.48
N ARG A 120 16.95 -1.25 -25.16
CA ARG A 120 16.50 -1.93 -23.94
C ARG A 120 16.72 -1.16 -22.64
N TRP A 121 16.72 0.16 -22.71
CA TRP A 121 16.46 1.04 -21.57
C TRP A 121 15.01 1.54 -21.59
N LEU A 122 14.47 1.86 -20.42
CA LEU A 122 13.20 2.55 -20.24
C LEU A 122 13.43 3.81 -19.42
N THR A 123 12.92 4.94 -19.91
CA THR A 123 12.79 6.19 -19.18
C THR A 123 11.70 6.08 -18.10
N LEU A 124 11.67 7.04 -17.17
CA LEU A 124 10.63 7.14 -16.14
C LEU A 124 9.23 7.21 -16.79
N ALA A 125 9.10 7.94 -17.91
CA ALA A 125 7.85 8.05 -18.65
C ALA A 125 7.39 6.71 -19.24
N GLU A 126 8.27 5.97 -19.93
CA GLU A 126 7.92 4.67 -20.51
C GLU A 126 7.56 3.63 -19.45
N VAL A 127 8.19 3.65 -18.26
CA VAL A 127 7.76 2.80 -17.14
C VAL A 127 6.37 3.21 -16.65
N ALA A 128 6.11 4.52 -16.51
CA ALA A 128 4.82 5.05 -16.05
C ALA A 128 3.66 4.77 -17.03
N GLU A 129 3.89 4.86 -18.34
CA GLU A 129 2.88 4.65 -19.39
C GLU A 129 2.30 3.22 -19.40
N THR A 130 3.03 2.24 -18.85
CA THR A 130 2.54 0.85 -18.75
C THR A 130 1.62 0.54 -17.56
N ALA A 131 1.31 1.54 -16.72
CA ALA A 131 0.43 1.37 -15.56
C ALA A 131 -1.00 1.87 -15.84
N ASP A 132 -1.99 1.30 -15.15
CA ASP A 132 -3.43 1.66 -15.25
C ASP A 132 -3.73 3.17 -15.11
N LYS A 133 -2.81 3.93 -14.49
CA LYS A 133 -2.92 5.39 -14.26
C LYS A 133 -1.56 6.06 -14.47
N PRO A 134 -1.12 6.34 -15.71
CA PRO A 134 0.25 6.77 -16.00
C PRO A 134 0.70 8.04 -15.25
N GLY A 135 -0.15 9.05 -15.13
CA GLY A 135 0.17 10.27 -14.37
C GLY A 135 0.36 10.04 -12.87
N GLY A 136 -0.29 9.01 -12.30
CA GLY A 136 -0.08 8.58 -10.93
C GLY A 136 1.24 7.81 -10.77
N ALA A 137 1.49 6.85 -11.68
CA ALA A 137 2.74 6.09 -11.71
C ALA A 137 3.97 6.97 -11.94
N PHE A 138 3.87 8.02 -12.76
CA PHE A 138 4.93 9.00 -12.94
C PHE A 138 5.27 9.72 -11.62
N GLY A 139 4.25 10.20 -10.90
CA GLY A 139 4.43 10.85 -9.59
C GLY A 139 5.01 9.91 -8.54
N ASP A 140 4.54 8.66 -8.50
CA ASP A 140 5.07 7.61 -7.63
C ASP A 140 6.56 7.32 -7.94
N LEU A 141 6.92 7.09 -9.20
CA LEU A 141 8.32 6.84 -9.61
C LEU A 141 9.26 8.04 -9.34
N VAL A 142 8.77 9.27 -9.43
CA VAL A 142 9.54 10.47 -9.02
C VAL A 142 9.72 10.50 -7.50
N SER A 143 8.67 10.20 -6.73
CA SER A 143 8.72 10.19 -5.26
C SER A 143 9.64 9.10 -4.73
N LYS A 144 9.60 7.91 -5.35
CA LYS A 144 10.45 6.75 -5.05
C LYS A 144 11.86 6.83 -5.64
N GLU A 145 12.31 8.02 -6.01
CA GLU A 145 13.69 8.27 -6.45
C GLU A 145 14.16 7.41 -7.65
N PHE A 146 13.32 7.23 -8.67
CA PHE A 146 13.68 6.46 -9.88
C PHE A 146 15.06 6.85 -10.44
N ARG A 147 15.91 5.85 -10.64
CA ARG A 147 17.29 6.01 -11.14
C ARG A 147 17.40 5.69 -12.62
N ARG A 148 16.84 4.54 -13.03
CA ARG A 148 16.80 4.01 -14.42
C ARG A 148 16.03 2.69 -14.45
N ALA A 149 15.48 2.31 -15.61
CA ALA A 149 14.93 0.98 -15.83
C ALA A 149 15.44 0.37 -17.15
N ALA A 150 15.41 -0.95 -17.23
CA ALA A 150 15.81 -1.72 -18.41
C ALA A 150 14.93 -2.97 -18.55
N ASP A 151 14.68 -3.39 -19.79
CA ASP A 151 13.70 -4.43 -20.08
C ASP A 151 14.22 -5.51 -21.03
N THR A 152 13.45 -6.58 -21.17
CA THR A 152 13.51 -7.47 -22.31
C THR A 152 12.16 -8.13 -22.48
N GLY A 153 11.75 -8.35 -23.73
CA GLY A 153 10.55 -9.10 -24.02
C GLY A 153 10.63 -9.90 -25.31
N TRP A 154 9.77 -10.90 -25.41
CA TRP A 154 9.70 -11.77 -26.57
C TRP A 154 8.34 -12.41 -26.76
N ARG A 155 8.06 -12.78 -28.01
CA ARG A 155 6.84 -13.46 -28.44
C ARG A 155 7.14 -14.81 -29.05
N VAL A 156 6.38 -15.83 -28.64
CA VAL A 156 6.41 -17.19 -29.21
C VAL A 156 5.07 -17.47 -29.87
N GLY A 157 5.08 -17.75 -31.17
CA GLY A 157 3.85 -17.88 -31.96
C GLY A 157 3.10 -16.55 -32.08
N SER A 158 1.76 -16.60 -32.00
CA SER A 158 0.87 -15.44 -32.10
C SER A 158 0.66 -14.73 -30.77
N ALA A 159 0.41 -15.47 -29.69
CA ALA A 159 -0.19 -14.96 -28.45
C ALA A 159 0.72 -14.99 -27.20
N TYR A 160 1.67 -15.92 -27.10
CA TYR A 160 2.47 -16.06 -25.88
C TYR A 160 3.57 -14.97 -25.82
N GLY A 161 3.37 -14.00 -24.94
CA GLY A 161 4.30 -12.91 -24.66
C GLY A 161 4.98 -13.08 -23.30
N VAL A 162 6.19 -12.54 -23.20
CA VAL A 162 6.94 -12.36 -21.94
C VAL A 162 7.57 -10.97 -21.96
N GLU A 163 7.49 -10.25 -20.85
CA GLU A 163 8.34 -9.10 -20.53
C GLU A 163 9.05 -9.35 -19.19
N ILE A 164 10.28 -8.89 -19.05
CA ILE A 164 11.03 -8.85 -17.80
C ILE A 164 11.62 -7.45 -17.68
N ARG A 165 11.24 -6.74 -16.62
CA ARG A 165 11.68 -5.37 -16.33
C ARG A 165 12.47 -5.33 -15.04
N LEU A 166 13.58 -4.59 -15.05
CA LEU A 166 14.32 -4.19 -13.86
C LEU A 166 14.18 -2.68 -13.70
N VAL A 167 13.67 -2.24 -12.56
CA VAL A 167 13.60 -0.82 -12.18
C VAL A 167 14.57 -0.62 -11.04
N GLN A 168 15.50 0.32 -11.18
CA GLN A 168 16.45 0.69 -10.14
C GLN A 168 16.08 2.05 -9.56
N TYR A 169 16.09 2.12 -8.23
CA TYR A 169 15.86 3.35 -7.46
C TYR A 169 17.21 3.86 -6.92
N ARG A 170 17.19 4.99 -6.19
CA ARG A 170 18.40 5.53 -5.55
C ARG A 170 18.56 5.00 -4.13
N GLN A 171 17.46 4.95 -3.39
CA GLN A 171 17.39 4.59 -1.96
C GLN A 171 18.27 5.51 -1.11
N GLU A 172 18.12 6.82 -1.32
CA GLU A 172 18.72 7.90 -0.55
C GLU A 172 17.91 8.16 0.73
N GLU A 173 16.57 8.13 0.67
CA GLU A 173 15.66 8.27 1.84
C GLU A 173 15.01 6.95 2.31
N ALA A 174 14.64 6.02 1.40
CA ALA A 174 13.80 4.85 1.71
C ALA A 174 14.23 3.55 0.97
N PRO A 175 13.84 2.34 1.43
CA PRO A 175 14.18 1.06 0.80
C PRO A 175 13.28 0.72 -0.41
N GLU A 176 13.15 1.67 -1.34
CA GLU A 176 12.11 1.73 -2.39
C GLU A 176 11.95 0.47 -3.26
N ALA A 177 13.02 -0.30 -3.51
CA ALA A 177 12.92 -1.56 -4.25
C ALA A 177 12.12 -2.64 -3.50
N SER A 178 12.16 -2.62 -2.16
CA SER A 178 11.32 -3.49 -1.31
C SER A 178 9.90 -2.96 -1.24
N ASP A 179 9.73 -1.67 -0.98
CA ASP A 179 8.41 -1.06 -0.76
C ASP A 179 7.57 -1.07 -2.06
N ALA A 180 8.21 -0.88 -3.23
CA ALA A 180 7.60 -1.09 -4.53
C ALA A 180 7.28 -2.57 -4.81
N ALA A 181 8.15 -3.51 -4.40
CA ALA A 181 7.87 -4.94 -4.55
C ALA A 181 6.68 -5.40 -3.68
N ASP A 182 6.55 -4.89 -2.46
CA ASP A 182 5.42 -5.22 -1.58
C ASP A 182 4.11 -4.58 -2.06
N GLY A 183 4.17 -3.38 -2.65
CA GLY A 183 3.03 -2.79 -3.36
C GLY A 183 2.59 -3.60 -4.59
N GLU A 184 3.56 -4.13 -5.36
CA GLU A 184 3.28 -5.00 -6.51
C GLU A 184 2.74 -6.37 -6.09
N ASN A 185 3.31 -6.99 -5.05
CA ASN A 185 2.78 -8.22 -4.44
C ASN A 185 1.31 -8.03 -4.01
N TYR A 186 1.02 -6.93 -3.31
CA TYR A 186 -0.33 -6.57 -2.87
C TYR A 186 -1.31 -6.40 -4.06
N TYR A 187 -0.87 -5.77 -5.15
CA TYR A 187 -1.68 -5.62 -6.36
C TYR A 187 -2.00 -6.98 -7.00
N GLU A 188 -1.01 -7.87 -7.16
CA GLU A 188 -1.23 -9.19 -7.79
C GLU A 188 -2.08 -10.14 -6.92
N ASP A 189 -1.87 -10.15 -5.59
CA ASP A 189 -2.71 -10.91 -4.64
C ASP A 189 -4.14 -10.33 -4.51
N SER A 190 -4.36 -9.04 -4.83
CA SER A 190 -5.71 -8.43 -4.82
C SER A 190 -6.62 -8.87 -5.98
N LYS A 191 -6.04 -9.43 -7.06
CA LYS A 191 -6.78 -9.82 -8.27
C LYS A 191 -7.62 -11.09 -8.03
N ALA A 192 -8.87 -11.04 -8.49
CA ALA A 192 -9.87 -12.06 -8.18
C ALA A 192 -9.61 -13.38 -8.94
N GLY A 193 -9.02 -14.37 -8.24
CA GLY A 193 -8.65 -15.67 -8.81
C GLY A 193 -7.16 -15.82 -9.10
N THR A 194 -6.30 -15.08 -8.40
CA THR A 194 -4.85 -15.33 -8.37
C THR A 194 -4.50 -16.55 -7.52
N ASP A 195 -3.65 -17.43 -8.03
CA ASP A 195 -2.84 -18.36 -7.23
C ASP A 195 -1.41 -17.79 -7.09
N SER A 196 -0.82 -17.84 -5.90
CA SER A 196 0.51 -17.27 -5.62
C SER A 196 1.46 -18.25 -4.89
N TRP A 197 2.77 -18.16 -5.18
CA TRP A 197 3.81 -19.01 -4.58
C TRP A 197 5.17 -18.32 -4.51
N SER A 198 5.93 -18.58 -3.45
CA SER A 198 7.34 -18.15 -3.35
C SER A 198 8.24 -18.87 -4.37
N VAL A 199 9.22 -18.15 -4.91
CA VAL A 199 10.13 -18.62 -5.96
C VAL A 199 11.40 -19.23 -5.34
N PRO A 200 11.75 -20.50 -5.65
CA PRO A 200 12.94 -21.16 -5.12
C PRO A 200 14.24 -20.37 -5.38
N GLY A 201 15.03 -20.15 -4.33
CA GLY A 201 16.30 -19.45 -4.40
C GLY A 201 16.25 -17.94 -4.14
N SER A 202 15.08 -17.37 -3.83
CA SER A 202 14.99 -16.07 -3.14
C SER A 202 14.21 -16.17 -1.83
N GLY A 203 14.41 -15.19 -0.94
CA GLY A 203 13.61 -15.02 0.28
C GLY A 203 12.44 -14.04 0.14
N ASN A 204 12.32 -13.39 -1.02
CA ASN A 204 11.46 -12.22 -1.27
C ASN A 204 10.88 -12.20 -2.70
N ALA A 205 10.85 -13.35 -3.37
CA ALA A 205 10.38 -13.46 -4.74
C ALA A 205 9.09 -14.28 -4.78
N MET A 206 8.05 -13.74 -5.41
CA MET A 206 6.73 -14.34 -5.55
C MET A 206 6.39 -14.51 -7.03
N ALA A 207 5.68 -15.58 -7.36
CA ALA A 207 5.14 -15.86 -8.69
C ALA A 207 3.63 -16.07 -8.60
N TYR A 208 2.92 -15.49 -9.55
CA TYR A 208 1.48 -15.27 -9.59
C TYR A 208 0.90 -15.82 -10.88
N VAL A 209 -0.25 -16.48 -10.81
CA VAL A 209 -1.04 -16.92 -11.98
C VAL A 209 -2.49 -16.50 -11.78
N HIS A 210 -3.04 -15.73 -12.70
CA HIS A 210 -4.45 -15.39 -12.69
C HIS A 210 -5.24 -16.46 -13.44
N THR A 211 -6.11 -17.17 -12.72
CA THR A 211 -6.90 -18.30 -13.24
C THR A 211 -8.06 -17.87 -14.14
N ARG A 212 -8.43 -16.58 -14.07
CA ARG A 212 -9.42 -15.93 -14.94
C ARG A 212 -8.69 -15.10 -15.99
N PRO A 213 -9.14 -15.11 -17.26
CA PRO A 213 -8.62 -14.20 -18.26
C PRO A 213 -9.27 -12.83 -18.14
N ASP A 214 -8.51 -11.80 -18.51
CA ASP A 214 -9.04 -10.48 -18.81
C ASP A 214 -9.76 -10.53 -20.18
N THR A 215 -10.91 -9.87 -20.30
CA THR A 215 -11.79 -9.96 -21.48
C THR A 215 -12.32 -8.61 -21.91
N GLU A 216 -11.92 -8.14 -23.09
CA GLU A 216 -12.43 -6.92 -23.72
C GLU A 216 -13.21 -7.25 -25.02
N PRO A 217 -14.38 -6.63 -25.27
CA PRO A 217 -15.14 -6.87 -26.50
C PRO A 217 -14.34 -6.56 -27.77
N GLY A 218 -14.23 -7.55 -28.66
CA GLY A 218 -13.45 -7.46 -29.90
C GLY A 218 -12.05 -8.09 -29.82
N TYR A 219 -11.57 -8.41 -28.62
CA TYR A 219 -10.27 -9.07 -28.39
C TYR A 219 -10.44 -10.53 -27.97
N LEU A 220 -9.33 -11.28 -28.00
CA LEU A 220 -9.27 -12.63 -27.43
C LEU A 220 -9.05 -12.56 -25.91
N PRO A 221 -9.64 -13.46 -25.10
CA PRO A 221 -9.37 -13.54 -23.67
C PRO A 221 -7.87 -13.68 -23.38
N GLN A 222 -7.34 -12.83 -22.51
CA GLN A 222 -5.92 -12.79 -22.15
C GLN A 222 -5.73 -13.38 -20.75
N TYR A 223 -5.01 -14.49 -20.65
CA TYR A 223 -4.55 -15.02 -19.37
C TYR A 223 -3.21 -14.38 -19.02
N ASN A 224 -3.10 -13.93 -17.78
CA ASN A 224 -1.94 -13.22 -17.27
C ASN A 224 -1.29 -13.96 -16.08
N ALA A 225 0.03 -13.83 -15.98
CA ALA A 225 0.83 -14.35 -14.87
C ALA A 225 2.03 -13.41 -14.64
N ALA A 226 2.36 -13.18 -13.38
CA ALA A 226 3.41 -12.23 -12.98
C ALA A 226 4.45 -12.90 -12.08
N ALA A 227 5.64 -12.31 -11.96
CA ALA A 227 6.54 -12.60 -10.85
C ALA A 227 7.26 -11.34 -10.39
N VAL A 228 7.32 -11.15 -9.08
CA VAL A 228 7.87 -9.97 -8.42
C VAL A 228 9.02 -10.41 -7.53
N ALA A 229 10.12 -9.66 -7.51
CA ALA A 229 11.22 -9.84 -6.57
C ALA A 229 11.99 -8.52 -6.44
N TRP A 230 12.88 -8.42 -5.46
CA TRP A 230 13.85 -7.33 -5.39
C TRP A 230 15.24 -7.81 -4.98
N ARG A 231 16.28 -7.01 -5.27
CA ARG A 231 17.60 -7.16 -4.65
C ARG A 231 18.31 -5.81 -4.57
N GLY A 232 18.65 -5.40 -3.36
CA GLY A 232 19.37 -4.14 -3.12
C GLY A 232 18.48 -2.96 -3.49
N ASP A 233 18.85 -2.24 -4.54
CA ASP A 233 18.16 -1.08 -5.11
C ASP A 233 17.37 -1.39 -6.39
N ILE A 234 17.22 -2.67 -6.76
CA ILE A 234 16.50 -3.12 -7.96
C ILE A 234 15.21 -3.87 -7.61
N LEU A 235 14.08 -3.39 -8.12
CA LEU A 235 12.84 -4.15 -8.32
C LEU A 235 12.92 -4.96 -9.62
N MET A 236 12.47 -6.20 -9.58
CA MET A 236 12.31 -7.11 -10.72
C MET A 236 10.83 -7.45 -10.89
N LYS A 237 10.27 -7.16 -12.06
CA LYS A 237 8.94 -7.62 -12.46
C LYS A 237 9.00 -8.44 -13.75
N ILE A 238 8.30 -9.57 -13.77
CA ILE A 238 8.08 -10.41 -14.94
C ILE A 238 6.60 -10.36 -15.24
N PHE A 239 6.26 -10.15 -16.50
CA PHE A 239 4.91 -10.28 -17.05
C PHE A 239 4.90 -11.41 -18.07
N VAL A 240 3.86 -12.24 -18.06
CA VAL A 240 3.63 -13.31 -19.03
C VAL A 240 2.16 -13.31 -19.41
N TRP A 241 1.87 -13.30 -20.71
CA TRP A 241 0.51 -13.33 -21.24
C TRP A 241 0.36 -14.37 -22.34
N ASP A 242 -0.84 -14.93 -22.48
CA ASP A 242 -1.20 -15.92 -23.50
C ASP A 242 -2.73 -15.90 -23.71
N THR A 243 -3.24 -16.39 -24.85
CA THR A 243 -4.69 -16.59 -25.04
C THR A 243 -5.17 -17.93 -24.45
N LYS A 244 -4.41 -18.49 -23.51
CA LYS A 244 -4.60 -19.81 -22.87
C LYS A 244 -4.09 -19.77 -21.43
N PRO A 245 -4.65 -20.56 -20.49
CA PRO A 245 -4.19 -20.59 -19.10
C PRO A 245 -2.68 -20.81 -18.97
N ILE A 246 -2.02 -19.93 -18.20
CA ILE A 246 -0.57 -20.02 -17.96
C ILE A 246 -0.32 -20.95 -16.77
N SER A 247 0.34 -22.08 -17.01
CA SER A 247 0.72 -23.01 -15.95
C SER A 247 1.76 -22.38 -15.00
N LYS A 248 1.62 -22.62 -13.68
CA LYS A 248 2.64 -22.34 -12.65
C LYS A 248 4.09 -22.62 -13.11
N ALA A 249 4.32 -23.75 -13.76
CA ALA A 249 5.65 -24.17 -14.21
C ALA A 249 6.30 -23.17 -15.21
N LYS A 250 5.53 -22.54 -16.11
CA LYS A 250 6.04 -21.52 -17.06
C LYS A 250 6.60 -20.31 -16.30
N ILE A 251 5.80 -19.72 -15.40
CA ILE A 251 6.19 -18.50 -14.68
C ILE A 251 7.27 -18.79 -13.63
N MET A 252 7.23 -19.94 -12.95
CA MET A 252 8.21 -20.32 -11.96
C MET A 252 9.61 -20.53 -12.56
N ASP A 253 9.72 -21.21 -13.71
CA ASP A 253 11.00 -21.37 -14.42
C ASP A 253 11.58 -20.03 -14.90
N LEU A 254 10.74 -19.10 -15.40
CA LEU A 254 11.18 -17.75 -15.74
C LEU A 254 11.68 -16.98 -14.51
N ALA A 255 10.91 -17.00 -13.42
CA ALA A 255 11.24 -16.32 -12.18
C ALA A 255 12.53 -16.86 -11.56
N GLU A 256 12.67 -18.18 -11.42
CA GLU A 256 13.90 -18.80 -10.92
C GLU A 256 15.13 -18.42 -11.76
N ARG A 257 15.01 -18.46 -13.10
CA ARG A 257 16.13 -18.14 -13.99
C ARG A 257 16.50 -16.65 -13.97
N GLN A 258 15.55 -15.75 -13.73
CA GLN A 258 15.80 -14.31 -13.59
C GLN A 258 16.29 -13.92 -12.17
N VAL A 259 15.76 -14.52 -11.10
CA VAL A 259 16.27 -14.34 -9.72
C VAL A 259 17.74 -14.77 -9.63
N LYS A 260 18.12 -15.86 -10.30
CA LYS A 260 19.52 -16.34 -10.38
C LYS A 260 20.44 -15.38 -11.18
N LYS A 261 19.90 -14.37 -11.87
CA LYS A 261 20.67 -13.31 -12.53
C LYS A 261 20.92 -12.09 -11.66
N LEU A 262 20.09 -11.83 -10.65
CA LEU A 262 20.28 -10.78 -9.64
C LEU A 262 21.38 -11.19 -8.65
#